data_AF-A0A0S7BHC8-F1
#
_entry.id   AF-A0A0S7BHC8-F1
#
_cell.length_a   1.000
_cell.length_b   1.000
_cell.length_c   1.000
_cell.angle_alpha   90.00
_cell.angle_beta   90.00
_cell.angle_gamma   90.00
#
_symmetry.space_group_name_H-M   'P 1'
#
loop_
_entity.id
_entity.type
_entity.pdbx_description
1 polymer ?
#
loop_
_entity_poly.entity_id
_entity_poly.type
_entity_poly.pdbx_seq_one_letter_code
_entity_poly.pdbx_strand_id
1 'polypeptide(L)'
;MMRSYLLPLLSILFLCAASPLPVDTGLPCVESYGAAPDQTPDWLRVNIELSDLATQNRYDLLAGHLLQSGFVDGSVCPAGGIYMNGSPNGCGVEAAYPEMLRWQNQYDQAILASAATSNVPPYLLKGMIAAESQFWPTGDWMKGEIGLGQMTTSGADLLLSYRPNTYQQVCAQVLGEEACGKAYAALTDDYRAMLRGWVLGSLDVTCPSCKGGIDASKGTQAVELLAETLAASCSQSARVIRIATGKPPASLMSYEDFWRFTLANYHSGSGCMYQALRRSENPTTWPAIASGLPQGCYSGQTYVRRIEENIAP
;
A
#
# COMPACT_ATOMS: atom_id res chain seq x y z
N MET A 1 31.84 52.37 52.65
CA MET A 1 30.49 51.82 52.40
C MET A 1 29.83 52.75 51.40
N MET A 2 29.36 52.40 50.19
CA MET A 2 29.19 51.16 49.44
C MET A 2 29.18 51.63 47.98
N ARG A 3 30.02 51.08 47.09
CA ARG A 3 30.00 51.38 45.65
C ARG A 3 29.03 50.40 44.98
N SER A 4 27.88 50.88 44.51
CA SER A 4 26.94 50.08 43.73
C SER A 4 27.38 50.03 42.27
N TYR A 5 27.78 48.84 41.81
CA TYR A 5 28.01 48.53 40.40
C TYR A 5 26.68 48.13 39.75
N LEU A 6 26.21 48.88 38.75
CA LEU A 6 25.17 48.41 37.84
C LEU A 6 25.82 47.57 36.72
N LEU A 7 25.53 46.27 36.69
CA LEU A 7 25.77 45.42 35.51
C LEU A 7 24.58 45.55 34.55
N PRO A 8 24.79 45.72 33.23
CA PRO A 8 23.71 45.57 32.26
C PRO A 8 23.44 44.08 32.00
N LEU A 9 22.19 43.65 32.16
CA LEU A 9 21.74 42.34 31.69
C LEU A 9 21.75 42.34 30.16
N LEU A 10 22.65 41.55 29.57
CA LEU A 10 22.66 41.28 28.13
C LEU A 10 21.64 40.17 27.86
N SER A 11 20.47 40.53 27.35
CA SER A 11 19.43 39.58 26.91
C SER A 11 19.87 38.94 25.59
N ILE A 12 20.41 37.72 25.64
CA ILE A 12 20.71 36.92 24.45
C ILE A 12 19.38 36.37 23.90
N LEU A 13 18.83 37.03 22.89
CA LEU A 13 17.76 36.49 22.05
C LEU A 13 18.34 35.31 21.25
N PHE A 14 18.09 34.09 21.73
CA PHE A 14 18.22 32.89 20.91
C PHE A 14 17.14 32.95 19.82
N LEU A 15 17.52 33.37 18.61
CA LEU A 15 16.72 33.06 17.42
C LEU A 15 16.70 31.54 17.29
N CYS A 16 15.59 30.90 17.69
CA CYS A 16 15.25 29.60 17.15
C CYS A 16 15.11 29.78 15.64
N ALA A 17 16.07 29.28 14.87
CA ALA A 17 15.85 29.02 13.46
C ALA A 17 14.67 28.06 13.39
N ALA A 18 13.51 28.56 12.96
CA ALA A 18 12.42 27.70 12.57
C ALA A 18 12.98 26.75 11.50
N SER A 19 12.91 25.44 11.75
CA SER A 19 13.14 24.46 10.69
C SER A 19 12.26 24.87 9.51
N PRO A 20 12.78 24.95 8.28
CA PRO A 20 11.94 25.25 7.13
C PRO A 20 10.79 24.24 7.12
N LEU A 21 9.57 24.75 6.99
CA LEU A 21 8.40 23.91 6.75
C LEU A 21 8.74 22.97 5.57
N PRO A 22 8.44 21.66 5.67
CA PRO A 22 8.66 20.76 4.56
C PRO A 22 7.95 21.35 3.34
N VAL A 23 8.72 21.59 2.28
CA VAL A 23 8.16 21.97 0.98
C VAL A 23 7.35 20.77 0.53
N ASP A 24 6.04 20.94 0.40
CA ASP A 24 5.21 19.97 -0.30
C ASP A 24 5.71 19.92 -1.74
N THR A 25 6.55 18.93 -2.04
CA THR A 25 7.13 18.74 -3.36
C THR A 25 6.08 18.20 -4.34
N GLY A 26 4.89 17.83 -3.86
CA GLY A 26 3.87 17.14 -4.66
C GLY A 26 4.36 15.79 -5.19
N LEU A 27 5.45 15.23 -4.64
CA LEU A 27 6.06 13.99 -5.10
C LEU A 27 5.92 12.90 -4.02
N PRO A 28 5.41 11.71 -4.37
CA PRO A 28 5.20 10.62 -3.43
C PRO A 28 6.43 10.25 -2.63
N CYS A 29 6.29 10.14 -1.32
CA CYS A 29 7.32 9.56 -0.46
C CYS A 29 8.74 10.21 -0.57
N VAL A 30 8.85 11.43 -1.08
CA VAL A 30 10.14 12.11 -1.29
C VAL A 30 10.90 12.36 0.01
N GLU A 31 10.18 12.66 1.09
CA GLU A 31 10.80 12.82 2.42
C GLU A 31 11.50 11.54 2.90
N SER A 32 10.86 10.38 2.70
CA SER A 32 11.44 9.08 3.05
C SER A 32 12.60 8.71 2.12
N TYR A 33 12.48 9.00 0.82
CA TYR A 33 13.56 8.83 -0.14
C TYR A 33 14.79 9.68 0.24
N GLY A 34 14.56 10.91 0.69
CA GLY A 34 15.58 11.78 1.29
C GLY A 34 16.21 12.80 0.35
N ALA A 35 15.71 12.95 -0.87
CA ALA A 35 16.08 14.02 -1.81
C ALA A 35 14.97 14.20 -2.87
N ALA A 36 14.94 15.34 -3.56
CA ALA A 36 14.11 15.46 -4.76
C ALA A 36 14.68 14.56 -5.87
N PRO A 37 13.85 13.75 -6.57
CA PRO A 37 14.31 12.91 -7.66
C PRO A 37 14.62 13.75 -8.91
N ASP A 38 15.68 13.39 -9.62
CA ASP A 38 16.04 14.04 -10.90
C ASP A 38 15.03 13.72 -12.01
N GLN A 39 14.42 12.53 -11.96
CA GLN A 39 13.44 12.03 -12.92
C GLN A 39 12.36 11.25 -12.19
N THR A 40 11.11 11.42 -12.62
CA THR A 40 9.96 10.64 -12.14
C THR A 40 9.40 9.85 -13.32
N PRO A 41 9.53 8.50 -13.31
CA PRO A 41 8.92 7.63 -14.30
C PRO A 41 7.40 7.82 -14.40
N ASP A 42 6.85 7.53 -15.57
CA ASP A 42 5.44 7.76 -15.87
C ASP A 42 4.47 7.08 -14.89
N TRP A 43 4.78 5.84 -14.52
CA TRP A 43 4.01 5.04 -13.57
C TRP A 43 4.12 5.50 -12.11
N LEU A 44 4.98 6.50 -11.83
CA LEU A 44 5.15 7.12 -10.51
C LEU A 44 4.61 8.57 -10.45
N ARG A 45 4.05 9.10 -11.55
CA ARG A 45 3.43 10.43 -11.58
C ARG A 45 2.13 10.46 -10.76
N VAL A 46 1.86 11.58 -10.10
CA VAL A 46 0.63 11.80 -9.29
C VAL A 46 -0.40 12.72 -9.93
N ASN A 47 0.03 13.62 -10.79
CA ASN A 47 -0.86 14.52 -11.51
C ASN A 47 -1.30 13.83 -12.79
N ILE A 48 -2.41 13.10 -12.69
CA ILE A 48 -3.03 12.38 -13.81
C ILE A 48 -4.54 12.63 -13.81
N GLU A 49 -5.16 12.46 -14.97
CA GLU A 49 -6.60 12.53 -15.10
C GLU A 49 -7.23 11.17 -14.73
N LEU A 50 -8.51 11.18 -14.33
CA LEU A 50 -9.23 9.95 -14.01
C LEU A 50 -9.23 8.95 -15.18
N SER A 51 -9.35 9.44 -16.41
CA SER A 51 -9.33 8.61 -17.61
C SER A 51 -8.00 7.89 -17.82
N ASP A 52 -6.91 8.43 -17.27
CA ASP A 52 -5.58 7.85 -17.43
C ASP A 52 -5.42 6.56 -16.61
N LEU A 53 -6.27 6.35 -15.58
CA LEU A 53 -6.28 5.12 -14.80
C LEU A 53 -6.99 3.97 -15.52
N ALA A 54 -7.88 4.24 -16.48
CA ALA A 54 -8.71 3.20 -17.07
C ALA A 54 -7.87 2.12 -17.76
N THR A 55 -8.08 0.87 -17.39
CA THR A 55 -7.40 -0.30 -17.97
C THR A 55 -8.37 -1.22 -18.69
N GLN A 56 -7.86 -2.01 -19.63
CA GLN A 56 -8.63 -3.02 -20.37
C GLN A 56 -8.03 -4.43 -20.22
N ASN A 57 -7.36 -4.64 -19.10
CA ASN A 57 -6.62 -5.86 -18.82
C ASN A 57 -7.55 -7.06 -18.70
N ARG A 58 -7.06 -8.21 -19.15
CA ARG A 58 -7.73 -9.50 -19.00
C ARG A 58 -7.40 -10.09 -17.63
N TYR A 59 -8.43 -10.34 -16.82
CA TYR A 59 -8.32 -10.89 -15.47
C TYR A 59 -9.15 -12.17 -15.32
N ASP A 60 -8.50 -13.32 -15.51
CA ASP A 60 -9.18 -14.61 -15.52
C ASP A 60 -9.72 -15.02 -14.14
N LEU A 61 -9.05 -14.62 -13.04
CA LEU A 61 -9.61 -14.87 -11.70
C LEU A 61 -10.86 -14.03 -11.47
N LEU A 62 -10.83 -12.76 -11.90
CA LEU A 62 -11.99 -11.88 -11.83
C LEU A 62 -13.16 -12.41 -12.68
N ALA A 63 -12.91 -12.88 -13.91
CA ALA A 63 -13.94 -13.53 -14.73
C ALA A 63 -14.60 -14.71 -14.00
N GLY A 64 -13.78 -15.56 -13.37
CA GLY A 64 -14.28 -16.67 -12.54
C GLY A 64 -15.19 -16.17 -11.42
N HIS A 65 -14.76 -15.17 -10.65
CA HIS A 65 -15.57 -14.59 -9.58
C HIS A 65 -16.88 -13.99 -10.07
N LEU A 66 -16.86 -13.24 -11.18
CA LEU A 66 -18.05 -12.62 -11.76
C LEU A 66 -19.09 -13.64 -12.21
N LEU A 67 -18.65 -14.75 -12.83
CA LEU A 67 -19.53 -15.84 -13.25
C LEU A 67 -20.08 -16.60 -12.05
N GLN A 68 -19.20 -17.04 -11.12
CA GLN A 68 -19.60 -17.83 -9.95
C GLN A 68 -20.57 -17.07 -9.02
N SER A 69 -20.40 -15.76 -8.94
CA SER A 69 -21.21 -14.88 -8.09
C SER A 69 -22.49 -14.39 -8.79
N GLY A 70 -22.73 -14.83 -10.03
CA GLY A 70 -23.90 -14.46 -10.83
C GLY A 70 -23.91 -13.01 -11.31
N PHE A 71 -22.78 -12.28 -11.21
CA PHE A 71 -22.66 -10.95 -11.83
C PHE A 71 -22.77 -11.02 -13.34
N VAL A 72 -22.25 -12.10 -13.93
CA VAL A 72 -22.34 -12.44 -15.35
C VAL A 72 -23.16 -13.72 -15.51
N ASP A 73 -24.10 -13.75 -16.45
CA ASP A 73 -24.80 -14.98 -16.84
C ASP A 73 -23.96 -15.75 -17.87
N GLY A 74 -23.44 -16.90 -17.44
CA GLY A 74 -22.65 -17.79 -18.30
C GLY A 74 -23.47 -18.85 -19.03
N SER A 75 -24.80 -18.83 -18.97
CA SER A 75 -25.68 -19.90 -19.46
C SER A 75 -25.52 -20.24 -20.94
N VAL A 76 -25.04 -19.28 -21.75
CA VAL A 76 -24.70 -19.46 -23.18
C VAL A 76 -23.41 -20.26 -23.41
N CYS A 77 -22.56 -20.38 -22.39
CA CYS A 77 -21.28 -21.07 -22.47
C CYS A 77 -21.38 -22.53 -22.01
N PRO A 78 -20.56 -23.44 -22.55
CA PRO A 78 -20.42 -24.80 -22.03
C PRO A 78 -20.16 -24.79 -20.52
N ALA A 79 -20.92 -25.60 -19.78
CA ALA A 79 -20.89 -25.69 -18.31
C ALA A 79 -21.04 -24.33 -17.59
N GLY A 80 -21.80 -23.38 -18.17
CA GLY A 80 -21.98 -22.06 -17.59
C GLY A 80 -20.73 -21.16 -17.66
N GLY A 81 -19.75 -21.51 -18.50
CA GLY A 81 -18.50 -20.77 -18.65
C GLY A 81 -17.42 -21.11 -17.62
N ILE A 82 -17.63 -22.12 -16.76
CA ILE A 82 -16.72 -22.50 -15.68
C ILE A 82 -16.30 -23.97 -15.79
N TYR A 83 -15.01 -24.25 -15.57
CA TYR A 83 -14.49 -25.61 -15.41
C TYR A 83 -14.76 -26.17 -14.01
N MET A 84 -14.65 -27.49 -13.83
CA MET A 84 -14.91 -28.16 -12.54
C MET A 84 -14.05 -27.65 -11.38
N ASN A 85 -12.86 -27.11 -11.66
CA ASN A 85 -11.97 -26.51 -10.65
C ASN A 85 -12.34 -25.06 -10.29
N GLY A 86 -13.43 -24.51 -10.83
CA GLY A 86 -13.89 -23.14 -10.62
C GLY A 86 -13.28 -22.10 -11.57
N SER A 87 -12.19 -22.40 -12.28
CA SER A 87 -11.63 -21.45 -13.25
C SER A 87 -12.56 -21.24 -14.45
N PRO A 88 -12.63 -20.03 -15.03
CA PRO A 88 -13.45 -19.81 -16.22
C PRO A 88 -12.82 -20.51 -17.44
N ASN A 89 -13.68 -20.98 -18.35
CA ASN A 89 -13.26 -21.42 -19.67
C ASN A 89 -13.19 -20.24 -20.66
N GLY A 90 -12.68 -20.47 -21.87
CA GLY A 90 -12.51 -19.41 -22.87
C GLY A 90 -13.81 -18.63 -23.17
N CYS A 91 -14.93 -19.34 -23.33
CA CYS A 91 -16.25 -18.70 -23.51
C CYS A 91 -16.66 -17.88 -22.28
N GLY A 92 -16.41 -18.40 -21.07
CA GLY A 92 -16.71 -17.69 -19.82
C GLY A 92 -15.91 -16.39 -19.68
N VAL A 93 -14.62 -16.40 -20.03
CA VAL A 93 -13.79 -15.20 -20.04
C VAL A 93 -14.35 -14.16 -21.02
N GLU A 94 -14.73 -14.57 -22.23
CA GLU A 94 -15.34 -13.68 -23.23
C GLU A 94 -16.68 -13.11 -22.76
N ALA A 95 -17.55 -13.96 -22.21
CA ALA A 95 -18.85 -13.55 -21.68
C ALA A 95 -18.71 -12.56 -20.52
N ALA A 96 -17.69 -12.73 -19.68
CA ALA A 96 -17.43 -11.85 -18.54
C ALA A 96 -16.69 -10.55 -18.91
N TYR A 97 -16.13 -10.43 -20.11
CA TYR A 97 -15.26 -9.32 -20.48
C TYR A 97 -15.89 -7.92 -20.30
N PRO A 98 -17.15 -7.65 -20.71
CA PRO A 98 -17.75 -6.33 -20.49
C PRO A 98 -17.86 -5.94 -19.01
N GLU A 99 -18.26 -6.89 -18.16
CA GLU A 99 -18.38 -6.66 -16.72
C GLU A 99 -16.99 -6.59 -16.06
N MET A 100 -16.01 -7.34 -16.55
CA MET A 100 -14.61 -7.25 -16.12
C MET A 100 -14.02 -5.86 -16.36
N LEU A 101 -14.31 -5.23 -17.50
CA LEU A 101 -13.92 -3.85 -17.79
C LEU A 101 -14.58 -2.86 -16.83
N ARG A 102 -15.87 -3.03 -16.55
CA ARG A 102 -16.57 -2.19 -15.57
C ARG A 102 -15.97 -2.37 -14.17
N TRP A 103 -15.71 -3.62 -13.78
CA TRP A 103 -15.29 -3.97 -12.43
C TRP A 103 -13.88 -3.51 -12.10
N GLN A 104 -12.93 -3.63 -13.05
CA GLN A 104 -11.54 -3.20 -12.83
C GLN A 104 -11.38 -1.67 -12.76
N ASN A 105 -12.36 -0.91 -13.27
CA ASN A 105 -12.30 0.55 -13.33
C ASN A 105 -13.27 1.25 -12.36
N GLN A 106 -14.12 0.50 -11.65
CA GLN A 106 -15.14 1.10 -10.76
C GLN A 106 -14.54 1.85 -9.55
N TYR A 107 -13.29 1.54 -9.19
CA TYR A 107 -12.60 2.15 -8.06
C TYR A 107 -11.66 3.28 -8.45
N ASP A 108 -11.58 3.68 -9.73
CA ASP A 108 -10.59 4.64 -10.21
C ASP A 108 -10.69 5.99 -9.50
N GLN A 109 -11.92 6.45 -9.21
CA GLN A 109 -12.15 7.68 -8.45
C GLN A 109 -11.62 7.58 -7.01
N ALA A 110 -11.83 6.43 -6.37
CA ALA A 110 -11.33 6.17 -5.02
C ALA A 110 -9.80 6.05 -5.00
N ILE A 111 -9.23 5.42 -6.03
CA ILE A 111 -7.78 5.28 -6.21
C ILE A 111 -7.15 6.66 -6.36
N LEU A 112 -7.68 7.51 -7.23
CA LEU A 112 -7.14 8.86 -7.45
C LEU A 112 -7.23 9.72 -6.17
N ALA A 113 -8.36 9.69 -5.47
CA ALA A 113 -8.55 10.46 -4.23
C ALA A 113 -7.67 9.95 -3.08
N SER A 114 -7.56 8.64 -2.91
CA SER A 114 -6.74 8.02 -1.85
C SER A 114 -5.25 8.22 -2.13
N ALA A 115 -4.83 8.09 -3.38
CA ALA A 115 -3.46 8.33 -3.81
C ALA A 115 -3.01 9.76 -3.49
N ALA A 116 -3.85 10.76 -3.79
CA ALA A 116 -3.59 12.14 -3.45
C ALA A 116 -3.48 12.36 -1.92
N THR A 117 -4.43 11.80 -1.15
CA THR A 117 -4.49 11.98 0.31
C THR A 117 -3.30 11.32 1.03
N SER A 118 -2.90 10.13 0.60
CA SER A 118 -1.81 9.36 1.21
C SER A 118 -0.43 9.68 0.61
N ASN A 119 -0.37 10.55 -0.40
CA ASN A 119 0.83 10.91 -1.17
C ASN A 119 1.56 9.68 -1.74
N VAL A 120 0.82 8.86 -2.50
CA VAL A 120 1.32 7.67 -3.21
C VAL A 120 0.95 7.73 -4.70
N PRO A 121 1.68 7.04 -5.61
CA PRO A 121 1.34 7.07 -7.04
C PRO A 121 0.03 6.31 -7.33
N PRO A 122 -0.95 6.92 -8.03
CA PRO A 122 -2.25 6.31 -8.31
C PRO A 122 -2.16 5.09 -9.24
N TYR A 123 -1.29 5.14 -10.25
CA TYR A 123 -0.99 3.99 -11.11
C TYR A 123 -0.49 2.79 -10.31
N LEU A 124 0.44 3.03 -9.39
CA LEU A 124 0.99 2.00 -8.53
C LEU A 124 -0.07 1.40 -7.62
N LEU A 125 -0.92 2.24 -7.01
CA LEU A 125 -2.04 1.78 -6.19
C LEU A 125 -3.00 0.88 -6.98
N LYS A 126 -3.34 1.26 -8.23
CA LYS A 126 -4.17 0.42 -9.12
C LYS A 126 -3.48 -0.89 -9.49
N GLY A 127 -2.19 -0.82 -9.85
CA GLY A 127 -1.38 -2.00 -10.18
C GLY A 127 -1.27 -2.98 -9.01
N MET A 128 -1.18 -2.48 -7.78
CA MET A 128 -1.23 -3.33 -6.57
C MET A 128 -2.56 -4.05 -6.47
N ILE A 129 -3.71 -3.37 -6.60
CA ILE A 129 -5.02 -4.03 -6.55
C ILE A 129 -5.16 -5.11 -7.62
N ALA A 130 -4.65 -4.84 -8.83
CA ALA A 130 -4.62 -5.82 -9.91
C ALA A 130 -3.74 -7.05 -9.58
N ALA A 131 -2.58 -6.81 -8.98
CA ALA A 131 -1.67 -7.87 -8.56
C ALA A 131 -2.18 -8.66 -7.35
N GLU A 132 -2.91 -8.04 -6.44
CA GLU A 132 -3.38 -8.71 -5.22
C GLU A 132 -4.66 -9.50 -5.46
N SER A 133 -5.67 -8.85 -6.02
CA SER A 133 -7.03 -9.39 -6.04
C SER A 133 -7.67 -9.44 -7.42
N GLN A 134 -7.00 -8.90 -8.45
CA GLN A 134 -7.63 -8.62 -9.74
C GLN A 134 -8.97 -7.87 -9.54
N PHE A 135 -8.98 -6.92 -8.60
CA PHE A 135 -10.14 -6.09 -8.24
C PHE A 135 -11.32 -6.83 -7.57
N TRP A 136 -11.17 -8.09 -7.17
CA TRP A 136 -12.18 -8.80 -6.41
C TRP A 136 -12.06 -8.50 -4.90
N PRO A 137 -13.06 -7.88 -4.24
CA PRO A 137 -12.85 -7.26 -2.93
C PRO A 137 -12.92 -8.21 -1.73
N THR A 138 -13.14 -9.51 -1.92
CA THR A 138 -13.26 -10.45 -0.79
C THR A 138 -11.92 -10.83 -0.19
N GLY A 139 -11.94 -11.31 1.06
CA GLY A 139 -10.78 -11.90 1.71
C GLY A 139 -10.79 -13.43 1.77
N ASP A 140 -9.61 -14.02 1.93
CA ASP A 140 -9.41 -15.39 2.40
C ASP A 140 -9.05 -15.34 3.89
N TRP A 141 -10.06 -15.49 4.76
CA TRP A 141 -9.89 -15.47 6.21
C TRP A 141 -9.03 -16.61 6.76
N MET A 142 -8.90 -17.72 6.02
CA MET A 142 -8.05 -18.85 6.41
C MET A 142 -6.58 -18.53 6.18
N LYS A 143 -6.26 -17.81 5.10
CA LYS A 143 -4.91 -17.27 4.86
C LYS A 143 -4.64 -15.97 5.58
N GLY A 144 -5.69 -15.26 5.99
CA GLY A 144 -5.60 -13.94 6.62
C GLY A 144 -5.27 -12.84 5.62
N GLU A 145 -5.75 -12.94 4.38
CA GLU A 145 -5.51 -12.00 3.28
C GLU A 145 -6.84 -11.33 2.91
N ILE A 146 -7.05 -10.07 3.31
CA ILE A 146 -8.39 -9.44 3.28
C ILE A 146 -8.45 -8.22 2.35
N GLY A 147 -9.54 -8.11 1.58
CA GLY A 147 -9.85 -6.93 0.78
C GLY A 147 -9.07 -6.84 -0.54
N LEU A 148 -9.21 -5.71 -1.22
CA LEU A 148 -8.60 -5.46 -2.54
C LEU A 148 -7.07 -5.57 -2.56
N GLY A 149 -6.42 -5.22 -1.44
CA GLY A 149 -4.97 -5.30 -1.26
C GLY A 149 -4.49 -6.57 -0.56
N GLN A 150 -5.38 -7.53 -0.28
CA GLN A 150 -5.08 -8.78 0.43
C GLN A 150 -4.31 -8.55 1.74
N MET A 151 -4.75 -7.54 2.52
CA MET A 151 -4.08 -7.11 3.74
C MET A 151 -4.03 -8.23 4.77
N THR A 152 -2.85 -8.43 5.36
CA THR A 152 -2.62 -9.37 6.46
C THR A 152 -2.52 -8.69 7.81
N THR A 153 -2.52 -9.48 8.89
CA THR A 153 -2.22 -8.97 10.24
C THR A 153 -0.89 -8.21 10.31
N SER A 154 0.12 -8.64 9.54
CA SER A 154 1.41 -7.93 9.42
C SER A 154 1.27 -6.62 8.64
N GLY A 155 0.43 -6.59 7.60
CA GLY A 155 0.09 -5.36 6.88
C GLY A 155 -0.63 -4.34 7.77
N ALA A 156 -1.59 -4.80 8.58
CA ALA A 156 -2.25 -3.95 9.58
C ALA A 156 -1.27 -3.45 10.66
N ASP A 157 -0.33 -4.28 11.10
CA ASP A 157 0.72 -3.88 12.04
C ASP A 157 1.65 -2.81 11.46
N LEU A 158 2.05 -2.97 10.20
CA LEU A 158 2.81 -1.99 9.42
C LEU A 158 2.06 -0.65 9.35
N LEU A 159 0.79 -0.69 8.95
CA LEU A 159 -0.07 0.48 8.84
C LEU A 159 -0.12 1.25 10.17
N LEU A 160 -0.49 0.58 11.26
CA LEU A 160 -0.66 1.20 12.58
C LEU A 160 0.67 1.68 13.18
N SER A 161 1.79 1.06 12.80
CA SER A 161 3.12 1.47 13.27
C SER A 161 3.66 2.72 12.60
N TYR A 162 3.31 2.95 11.33
CA TYR A 162 3.92 4.01 10.50
C TYR A 162 2.94 5.11 10.09
N ARG A 163 1.64 4.97 10.36
CA ARG A 163 0.61 5.99 10.08
C ARG A 163 -0.06 6.44 11.39
N PRO A 164 0.50 7.44 12.11
CA PRO A 164 0.04 7.82 13.44
C PRO A 164 -1.40 8.36 13.44
N ASN A 165 -1.83 9.05 12.38
CA ASN A 165 -3.21 9.54 12.27
C ASN A 165 -4.20 8.38 12.14
N THR A 166 -3.91 7.40 11.27
CA THR A 166 -4.70 6.18 11.12
C THR A 166 -4.73 5.39 12.42
N TYR A 167 -3.58 5.23 13.08
CA TYR A 167 -3.50 4.62 14.40
C TYR A 167 -4.41 5.33 15.42
N GLN A 168 -4.36 6.66 15.51
CA GLN A 168 -5.16 7.41 16.48
C GLN A 168 -6.66 7.20 16.24
N GLN A 169 -7.11 7.26 14.98
CA GLN A 169 -8.51 7.04 14.62
C GLN A 169 -8.98 5.63 14.98
N VAL A 170 -8.21 4.61 14.57
CA VAL A 170 -8.52 3.20 14.87
C VAL A 170 -8.52 2.96 16.37
N CYS A 171 -7.51 3.46 17.08
CA CYS A 171 -7.40 3.31 18.52
C CYS A 171 -8.61 3.94 19.24
N ALA A 172 -8.97 5.17 18.91
CA ALA A 172 -10.09 5.87 19.53
C ALA A 172 -11.42 5.12 19.29
N GLN A 173 -11.61 4.56 18.09
CA GLN A 173 -12.78 3.78 17.76
C GLN A 173 -12.87 2.46 18.56
N VAL A 174 -11.74 1.79 18.81
CA VAL A 174 -11.71 0.44 19.42
C VAL A 174 -11.58 0.48 20.93
N LEU A 175 -10.74 1.36 21.47
CA LEU A 175 -10.36 1.39 22.89
C LEU A 175 -10.83 2.67 23.61
N GLY A 176 -11.32 3.67 22.87
CA GLY A 176 -11.65 4.99 23.40
C GLY A 176 -10.42 5.91 23.52
N GLU A 177 -10.65 7.22 23.52
CA GLU A 177 -9.59 8.26 23.47
C GLU A 177 -8.57 8.15 24.62
N GLU A 178 -9.02 7.80 25.83
CA GLU A 178 -8.16 7.71 27.03
C GLU A 178 -7.07 6.64 26.87
N ALA A 179 -7.37 5.53 26.18
CA ALA A 179 -6.43 4.44 25.94
C ALA A 179 -5.37 4.79 24.87
N CYS A 180 -5.60 5.84 24.07
CA CYS A 180 -4.80 6.17 22.88
C CYS A 180 -3.71 7.21 23.11
N GLY A 181 -3.45 7.60 24.37
CA GLY A 181 -2.38 8.54 24.72
C GLY A 181 -0.95 7.99 24.54
N LYS A 182 -0.81 6.70 24.21
CA LYS A 182 0.49 6.05 23.95
C LYS A 182 0.70 5.83 22.46
N ALA A 183 1.96 5.78 22.02
CA ALA A 183 2.27 5.33 20.66
C ALA A 183 1.92 3.84 20.46
N TYR A 184 1.56 3.44 19.24
CA TYR A 184 1.19 2.05 18.90
C TYR A 184 2.18 1.00 19.44
N ALA A 185 3.49 1.25 19.27
CA ALA A 185 4.55 0.34 19.73
C ALA A 185 4.64 0.17 21.26
N ALA A 186 4.01 1.07 22.04
CA ALA A 186 3.97 1.03 23.50
C ALA A 186 2.68 0.38 24.05
N LEU A 187 1.78 -0.05 23.18
CA LEU A 187 0.59 -0.82 23.56
C LEU A 187 0.97 -2.28 23.90
N THR A 188 0.13 -2.91 24.72
CA THR A 188 0.22 -4.35 24.97
C THR A 188 -0.10 -5.15 23.70
N ASP A 189 0.35 -6.40 23.65
CA ASP A 189 0.09 -7.30 22.52
C ASP A 189 -1.41 -7.51 22.27
N ASP A 190 -2.22 -7.58 23.35
CA ASP A 190 -3.67 -7.72 23.27
C ASP A 190 -4.31 -6.50 22.59
N TYR A 191 -3.95 -5.28 22.99
CA TYR A 191 -4.46 -4.07 22.36
C TYR A 191 -4.02 -3.98 20.90
N ARG A 192 -2.75 -4.28 20.58
CA ARG A 192 -2.29 -4.33 19.19
C ARG A 192 -3.05 -5.38 18.37
N ALA A 193 -3.35 -6.54 18.94
CA ALA A 193 -4.16 -7.57 18.29
C ALA A 193 -5.60 -7.08 18.01
N MET A 194 -6.23 -6.41 18.97
CA MET A 194 -7.57 -5.81 18.79
C MET A 194 -7.59 -4.77 17.67
N LEU A 195 -6.62 -3.85 17.64
CA LEU A 195 -6.56 -2.81 16.60
C LEU A 195 -6.33 -3.42 15.21
N ARG A 196 -5.40 -4.39 15.08
CA ARG A 196 -5.18 -5.10 13.81
C ARG A 196 -6.42 -5.87 13.35
N GLY A 197 -7.10 -6.56 14.28
CA GLY A 197 -8.34 -7.27 13.99
C GLY A 197 -9.46 -6.33 13.51
N TRP A 198 -9.57 -5.14 14.12
CA TRP A 198 -10.53 -4.13 13.67
C TRP A 198 -10.22 -3.62 12.26
N VAL A 199 -8.95 -3.33 11.94
CA VAL A 199 -8.54 -2.92 10.59
C VAL A 199 -8.92 -3.98 9.57
N LEU A 200 -8.58 -5.25 9.80
CA LEU A 200 -8.94 -6.34 8.90
C LEU A 200 -10.45 -6.53 8.79
N GLY A 201 -11.18 -6.44 9.90
CA GLY A 201 -12.65 -6.52 9.92
C GLY A 201 -13.32 -5.39 9.14
N SER A 202 -12.72 -4.20 9.10
CA SER A 202 -13.24 -3.07 8.33
C SER A 202 -13.16 -3.26 6.82
N LEU A 203 -12.33 -4.21 6.36
CA LEU A 203 -12.20 -4.59 4.94
C LEU A 203 -13.20 -5.66 4.51
N ASP A 204 -14.02 -6.19 5.42
CA ASP A 204 -14.98 -7.24 5.11
C ASP A 204 -16.15 -6.71 4.26
N VAL A 205 -16.26 -7.27 3.06
CA VAL A 205 -17.32 -6.95 2.10
C VAL A 205 -18.46 -7.98 2.10
N THR A 206 -18.42 -8.99 2.98
CA THR A 206 -19.45 -10.04 3.04
C THR A 206 -20.84 -9.43 3.30
N CYS A 207 -21.80 -9.79 2.45
CA CYS A 207 -23.18 -9.32 2.52
C CYS A 207 -24.14 -10.42 2.03
N PRO A 208 -24.74 -11.22 2.93
CA PRO A 208 -25.60 -12.35 2.55
C PRO A 208 -26.83 -11.98 1.71
N SER A 209 -27.30 -10.74 1.83
CA SER A 209 -28.44 -10.22 1.06
C SER A 209 -28.05 -9.59 -0.28
N CYS A 210 -26.76 -9.37 -0.53
CA CYS A 210 -26.28 -8.73 -1.75
C CYS A 210 -26.09 -9.73 -2.89
N LYS A 211 -26.10 -9.24 -4.14
CA LYS A 211 -25.75 -10.06 -5.31
C LYS A 211 -24.34 -10.62 -5.14
N GLY A 212 -24.18 -11.92 -5.37
CA GLY A 212 -22.90 -12.59 -5.19
C GLY A 212 -22.40 -12.68 -3.75
N GLY A 213 -23.24 -12.36 -2.75
CA GLY A 213 -22.86 -12.40 -1.34
C GLY A 213 -21.90 -11.29 -0.91
N ILE A 214 -21.71 -10.24 -1.72
CA ILE A 214 -20.73 -9.17 -1.47
C ILE A 214 -21.32 -7.77 -1.67
N ASP A 215 -20.87 -6.81 -0.87
CA ASP A 215 -21.08 -5.39 -1.07
C ASP A 215 -19.81 -4.74 -1.63
N ALA A 216 -19.72 -4.69 -2.96
CA ALA A 216 -18.56 -4.12 -3.65
C ALA A 216 -18.37 -2.61 -3.36
N SER A 217 -19.40 -1.89 -2.89
CA SER A 217 -19.25 -0.46 -2.58
C SER A 217 -18.29 -0.20 -1.42
N LYS A 218 -18.14 -1.18 -0.50
CA LYS A 218 -17.15 -1.15 0.58
C LYS A 218 -15.70 -1.26 0.09
N GLY A 219 -15.49 -1.63 -1.18
CA GLY A 219 -14.16 -1.65 -1.79
C GLY A 219 -13.46 -0.29 -1.76
N THR A 220 -14.19 0.83 -1.75
CA THR A 220 -13.60 2.18 -1.58
C THR A 220 -12.78 2.31 -0.31
N GLN A 221 -13.29 1.82 0.84
CA GLN A 221 -12.54 1.83 2.09
C GLN A 221 -11.28 0.95 2.02
N ALA A 222 -11.35 -0.16 1.29
CA ALA A 222 -10.18 -1.00 1.07
C ALA A 222 -9.11 -0.31 0.23
N VAL A 223 -9.49 0.54 -0.73
CA VAL A 223 -8.54 1.38 -1.49
C VAL A 223 -7.87 2.40 -0.59
N GLU A 224 -8.63 3.08 0.27
CA GLU A 224 -8.11 4.08 1.21
C GLU A 224 -7.08 3.48 2.16
N LEU A 225 -7.42 2.35 2.80
CA LEU A 225 -6.51 1.65 3.71
C LEU A 225 -5.28 1.09 3.00
N LEU A 226 -5.42 0.62 1.76
CA LEU A 226 -4.28 0.18 0.95
C LEU A 226 -3.33 1.34 0.63
N ALA A 227 -3.85 2.52 0.26
CA ALA A 227 -3.04 3.71 0.00
C ALA A 227 -2.23 4.14 1.24
N GLU A 228 -2.88 4.15 2.41
CA GLU A 228 -2.21 4.43 3.69
C GLU A 228 -1.15 3.37 4.03
N THR A 229 -1.42 2.09 3.73
CA THR A 229 -0.49 0.99 3.99
C THR A 229 0.71 1.02 3.04
N LEU A 230 0.51 1.45 1.80
CA LEU A 230 1.61 1.69 0.87
C LEU A 230 2.49 2.86 1.33
N ALA A 231 1.90 3.96 1.80
CA ALA A 231 2.64 5.07 2.40
C ALA A 231 3.43 4.61 3.65
N ALA A 232 2.83 3.73 4.45
CA ALA A 232 3.49 3.06 5.59
C ALA A 232 4.69 2.22 5.14
N SER A 233 4.53 1.40 4.10
CA SER A 233 5.61 0.59 3.51
C SER A 233 6.76 1.46 3.02
N CYS A 234 6.45 2.61 2.43
CA CYS A 234 7.46 3.53 1.93
C CYS A 234 8.30 4.15 3.07
N SER A 235 7.62 4.55 4.16
CA SER A 235 8.27 5.04 5.38
C SER A 235 9.14 3.95 6.04
N GLN A 236 8.62 2.73 6.14
CA GLN A 236 9.37 1.59 6.67
C GLN A 236 10.58 1.26 5.80
N SER A 237 10.44 1.34 4.48
CA SER A 237 11.52 1.04 3.53
C SER A 237 12.72 1.98 3.71
N ALA A 238 12.47 3.28 3.87
CA ALA A 238 13.52 4.23 4.19
C ALA A 238 14.20 3.93 5.54
N ARG A 239 13.42 3.51 6.55
CA ARG A 239 13.97 3.10 7.84
C ARG A 239 14.84 1.85 7.73
N VAL A 240 14.39 0.83 7.00
CA VAL A 240 15.12 -0.42 6.75
C VAL A 240 16.45 -0.14 6.05
N ILE A 241 16.43 0.66 4.99
CA ILE A 241 17.64 1.06 4.26
C ILE A 241 18.63 1.76 5.19
N ARG A 242 18.18 2.74 5.98
CA ARG A 242 19.03 3.44 6.95
C ARG A 242 19.64 2.52 7.99
N ILE A 243 18.88 1.57 8.54
CA ILE A 243 19.40 0.59 9.51
C ILE A 243 20.44 -0.33 8.85
N ALA A 244 20.17 -0.83 7.65
CA ALA A 244 21.06 -1.79 6.97
C ALA A 244 22.38 -1.17 6.49
N THR A 245 22.35 0.10 6.09
CA THR A 245 23.44 0.75 5.32
C THR A 245 24.02 2.01 5.98
N GLY A 246 23.32 2.59 6.97
CA GLY A 246 23.67 3.89 7.55
C GLY A 246 23.38 5.10 6.66
N LYS A 247 22.77 4.91 5.48
CA LYS A 247 22.57 5.94 4.46
C LYS A 247 21.09 6.16 4.12
N PRO A 248 20.68 7.37 3.68
CA PRO A 248 19.34 7.59 3.13
C PRO A 248 19.19 6.91 1.75
N PRO A 249 17.97 6.52 1.33
CA PRO A 249 17.72 5.85 0.06
C PRO A 249 18.28 6.61 -1.16
N ALA A 250 18.11 7.93 -1.23
CA ALA A 250 18.56 8.76 -2.34
C ALA A 250 20.08 8.77 -2.57
N SER A 251 20.87 8.39 -1.56
CA SER A 251 22.33 8.28 -1.70
C SER A 251 22.80 6.91 -2.19
N LEU A 252 21.86 5.97 -2.40
CA LEU A 252 22.14 4.59 -2.76
C LEU A 252 21.52 4.21 -4.11
N MET A 253 20.26 4.57 -4.34
CA MET A 253 19.50 4.09 -5.49
C MET A 253 18.64 5.19 -6.11
N SER A 254 18.19 4.96 -7.34
CA SER A 254 17.23 5.84 -8.00
C SER A 254 15.89 5.85 -7.25
N TYR A 255 15.11 6.89 -7.47
CA TYR A 255 13.76 7.00 -6.91
C TYR A 255 12.84 5.87 -7.38
N GLU A 256 13.00 5.44 -8.63
CA GLU A 256 12.29 4.30 -9.20
C GLU A 256 12.63 2.99 -8.47
N ASP A 257 13.93 2.73 -8.24
CA ASP A 257 14.36 1.52 -7.54
C ASP A 257 13.97 1.53 -6.06
N PHE A 258 13.85 2.71 -5.46
CA PHE A 258 13.28 2.86 -4.11
C PHE A 258 11.79 2.48 -4.07
N TRP A 259 11.01 2.81 -5.10
CA TRP A 259 9.62 2.36 -5.19
C TRP A 259 9.51 0.85 -5.42
N ARG A 260 10.38 0.26 -6.24
CA ARG A 260 10.46 -1.21 -6.39
C ARG A 260 10.80 -1.89 -5.05
N PHE A 261 11.74 -1.32 -4.31
CA PHE A 261 12.05 -1.77 -2.94
C PHE A 261 10.83 -1.66 -2.03
N THR A 262 10.08 -0.55 -2.11
CA THR A 262 8.88 -0.29 -1.31
C THR A 262 7.77 -1.29 -1.57
N LEU A 263 7.54 -1.63 -2.84
CA LEU A 263 6.60 -2.69 -3.25
C LEU A 263 7.02 -4.05 -2.72
N ALA A 264 8.30 -4.39 -2.83
CA ALA A 264 8.82 -5.64 -2.28
C ALA A 264 8.77 -5.67 -0.75
N ASN A 265 8.92 -4.52 -0.08
CA ASN A 265 8.73 -4.41 1.36
C ASN A 265 7.26 -4.63 1.76
N TYR A 266 6.30 -4.12 0.99
CA TYR A 266 4.88 -4.37 1.21
C TYR A 266 4.57 -5.88 1.15
N HIS A 267 5.09 -6.55 0.12
CA HIS A 267 4.80 -7.97 -0.15
C HIS A 267 5.59 -8.95 0.72
N SER A 268 6.91 -8.77 0.82
CA SER A 268 7.83 -9.71 1.48
C SER A 268 8.23 -9.27 2.89
N GLY A 269 7.95 -8.02 3.27
CA GLY A 269 8.23 -7.50 4.61
C GLY A 269 9.68 -7.03 4.81
N SER A 270 9.85 -6.14 5.79
CA SER A 270 11.12 -5.48 6.12
C SER A 270 12.25 -6.43 6.50
N GLY A 271 11.95 -7.60 7.07
CA GLY A 271 12.96 -8.61 7.38
C GLY A 271 13.65 -9.15 6.12
N CYS A 272 12.87 -9.52 5.10
CA CYS A 272 13.39 -9.96 3.80
C CYS A 272 14.24 -8.86 3.15
N MET A 273 13.74 -7.64 3.16
CA MET A 273 14.39 -6.49 2.51
C MET A 273 15.68 -6.07 3.22
N TYR A 274 15.70 -6.10 4.56
CA TYR A 274 16.92 -5.89 5.34
C TYR A 274 18.00 -6.91 4.98
N GLN A 275 17.64 -8.20 4.94
CA GLN A 275 18.58 -9.27 4.61
C GLN A 275 19.09 -9.16 3.18
N ALA A 276 18.23 -8.76 2.23
CA ALA A 276 18.63 -8.52 0.85
C ALA A 276 19.72 -7.44 0.75
N LEU A 277 19.53 -6.29 1.40
CA LEU A 277 20.54 -5.22 1.44
C LEU A 277 21.87 -5.67 2.05
N ARG A 278 21.82 -6.47 3.11
CA ARG A 278 23.03 -6.98 3.79
C ARG A 278 23.82 -7.97 2.94
N ARG A 279 23.15 -8.72 2.06
CA ARG A 279 23.76 -9.72 1.17
C ARG A 279 24.32 -9.12 -0.11
N SER A 280 23.75 -8.03 -0.61
CA SER A 280 24.14 -7.45 -1.90
C SER A 280 25.30 -6.43 -1.85
N GLU A 281 26.00 -6.29 -0.72
CA GLU A 281 27.23 -5.50 -0.54
C GLU A 281 27.25 -4.11 -1.23
N ASN A 282 26.41 -3.18 -0.75
CA ASN A 282 26.17 -1.84 -1.33
C ASN A 282 25.44 -1.83 -2.69
N PRO A 283 24.27 -2.48 -2.80
CA PRO A 283 23.53 -2.47 -4.04
C PRO A 283 22.99 -1.06 -4.34
N THR A 284 23.15 -0.62 -5.59
CA THR A 284 22.63 0.67 -6.06
C THR A 284 21.42 0.54 -6.97
N THR A 285 21.04 -0.69 -7.33
CA THR A 285 19.92 -0.96 -8.25
C THR A 285 18.97 -2.00 -7.71
N TRP A 286 17.70 -1.93 -8.11
CA TRP A 286 16.69 -2.92 -7.74
C TRP A 286 17.11 -4.37 -8.08
N PRO A 287 17.60 -4.70 -9.30
CA PRO A 287 18.03 -6.06 -9.61
C PRO A 287 19.13 -6.59 -8.69
N ALA A 288 20.08 -5.74 -8.29
CA ALA A 288 21.15 -6.12 -7.36
C ALA A 288 20.62 -6.39 -5.94
N ILE A 289 19.61 -5.62 -5.49
CA ILE A 289 18.92 -5.88 -4.21
C ILE A 289 18.12 -7.18 -4.30
N ALA A 290 17.32 -7.34 -5.37
CA ALA A 290 16.45 -8.49 -5.57
C ALA A 290 17.24 -9.81 -5.63
N SER A 291 18.44 -9.82 -6.23
CA SER A 291 19.32 -11.00 -6.23
C SER A 291 19.80 -11.41 -4.84
N GLY A 292 19.76 -10.49 -3.86
CA GLY A 292 20.12 -10.75 -2.47
C GLY A 292 18.97 -11.29 -1.61
N LEU A 293 17.74 -11.36 -2.12
CA LEU A 293 16.58 -11.83 -1.35
C LEU A 293 16.83 -13.24 -0.78
N PRO A 294 16.51 -13.50 0.50
CA PRO A 294 16.67 -14.85 1.05
C PRO A 294 15.63 -15.82 0.49
N GLN A 295 15.94 -17.12 0.59
CA GLN A 295 14.99 -18.18 0.27
C GLN A 295 13.68 -17.98 1.05
N GLY A 296 12.55 -18.03 0.35
CA GLY A 296 11.22 -17.69 0.89
C GLY A 296 10.75 -16.27 0.59
N CYS A 297 11.66 -15.35 0.21
CA CYS A 297 11.33 -13.97 -0.12
C CYS A 297 11.43 -13.64 -1.63
N TYR A 298 11.74 -14.62 -2.48
CA TYR A 298 11.89 -14.41 -3.93
C TYR A 298 10.61 -13.91 -4.61
N SER A 299 9.44 -14.16 -4.00
CA SER A 299 8.16 -13.68 -4.49
C SER A 299 8.10 -12.15 -4.55
N GLY A 300 8.87 -11.42 -3.73
CA GLY A 300 8.97 -9.96 -3.80
C GLY A 300 9.42 -9.43 -5.17
N GLN A 301 10.35 -10.12 -5.84
CA GLN A 301 10.75 -9.74 -7.20
C GLN A 301 9.64 -9.99 -8.22
N THR A 302 8.94 -11.11 -8.08
CA THR A 302 7.83 -11.46 -8.96
C THR A 302 6.66 -10.50 -8.77
N TYR A 303 6.41 -10.06 -7.54
CA TYR A 303 5.38 -9.10 -7.20
C TYR A 303 5.59 -7.74 -7.86
N VAL A 304 6.81 -7.18 -7.76
CA VAL A 304 7.17 -5.91 -8.43
C VAL A 304 6.92 -6.00 -9.93
N ARG A 305 7.42 -7.07 -10.58
CA ARG A 305 7.22 -7.28 -12.02
C ARG A 305 5.74 -7.37 -12.38
N ARG A 306 4.95 -8.12 -11.61
CA ARG A 306 3.50 -8.26 -11.85
C ARG A 306 2.79 -6.92 -11.78
N ILE A 307 3.18 -6.04 -10.86
CA ILE A 307 2.62 -4.68 -10.77
C ILE A 307 2.99 -3.88 -12.02
N GLU A 308 4.27 -3.85 -12.40
CA GLU A 308 4.73 -3.14 -13.60
C GLU A 308 3.99 -3.62 -14.87
N GLU A 309 3.76 -4.94 -15.01
CA GLU A 309 2.97 -5.53 -16.09
C GLU A 309 1.49 -5.08 -16.10
N ASN A 310 0.91 -4.74 -14.95
CA ASN A 310 -0.48 -4.28 -14.84
C ASN A 310 -0.65 -2.77 -15.05
N ILE A 311 0.44 -2.01 -14.93
CA ILE A 311 0.46 -0.55 -15.08
C ILE A 311 0.89 -0.14 -16.48
N ALA A 312 1.59 -1.02 -17.20
CA ALA A 312 1.97 -0.78 -18.59
C ALA A 312 0.71 -0.54 -19.45
N PRO A 313 0.63 0.60 -20.18
CA PRO A 313 -0.49 0.91 -21.06
C PRO A 313 -0.66 -0.07 -22.22
#